data_AF-A0A932YM55-F1
#
_entry.id   AF-A0A932YM55-F1
#
_cell.length_a   1.000
_cell.length_b   1.000
_cell.length_c   1.000
_cell.angle_alpha   90.00
_cell.angle_beta   90.00
_cell.angle_gamma   90.00
#
_symmetry.space_group_name_H-M   'P 1'
#
loop_
_entity.id
_entity.type
_entity.pdbx_description
1 polymer ?
#
loop_
_entity_poly.entity_id
_entity_poly.type
_entity_poly.pdbx_seq_one_letter_code
_entity_poly.pdbx_strand_id
1 'polypeptide(L)'
;MLPEEDMPFDEDGNPVDIILTPLGVPSRMNLGQILELHLGLAAEKLEYQAIVPSFAGAAEEEIRAELQKAGLDESGKRILFDGRTGEPFAQPVAVGTMYMLKLHHMVEDKIHMRSIGPYSLTTQQPLGGKAQTGGQRVGEMEVWAFLGYGAAHSLREILTYKSDDILGRSAAFDAIVSG
;
A
#
# COMPACT_ATOMS: atom_id res chain seq x y z
N MET A 1 -2.26 9.58 6.32
CA MET A 1 -3.34 9.49 7.30
C MET A 1 -4.26 10.66 7.01
N LEU A 2 -5.56 10.40 6.86
CA LEU A 2 -6.55 11.46 6.74
C LEU A 2 -6.94 11.93 8.14
N PRO A 3 -7.29 13.21 8.32
CA PRO A 3 -7.98 13.67 9.52
C PRO A 3 -9.32 12.93 9.71
N GLU A 4 -9.78 12.78 10.95
CA GLU A 4 -11.04 12.08 11.26
C GLU A 4 -12.25 12.81 10.66
N GLU A 5 -12.21 14.14 10.62
CA GLU A 5 -13.27 14.99 10.06
C GLU A 5 -13.47 14.82 8.54
N ASP A 6 -12.45 14.32 7.84
CA ASP A 6 -12.48 14.09 6.39
C ASP A 6 -12.99 12.69 6.04
N MET A 7 -13.14 11.80 7.02
CA MET A 7 -13.55 10.42 6.80
C MET A 7 -15.08 10.34 6.60
N PRO A 8 -15.56 9.46 5.71
CA PRO A 8 -16.97 9.14 5.63
C PRO A 8 -17.53 8.69 6.98
N PHE A 9 -18.75 9.11 7.29
CA PHE A 9 -19.41 8.78 8.56
C PHE A 9 -20.80 8.18 8.33
N ASP A 10 -21.29 7.43 9.31
CA ASP A 10 -22.62 6.83 9.30
C ASP A 10 -23.72 7.77 9.84
N GLU A 11 -24.98 7.35 9.81
CA GLU A 11 -26.11 8.14 10.32
C GLU A 11 -25.99 8.49 11.82
N ASP A 12 -25.23 7.71 12.57
CA ASP A 12 -24.94 7.91 13.99
C ASP A 12 -23.76 8.89 14.22
N GLY A 13 -23.08 9.31 13.15
CA GLY A 13 -21.94 10.24 13.19
C GLY A 13 -20.59 9.57 13.42
N ASN A 14 -20.51 8.24 13.40
CA ASN A 14 -19.26 7.52 13.57
C ASN A 14 -18.46 7.50 12.26
N PRO A 15 -17.21 8.01 12.24
CA PRO A 15 -16.35 7.93 11.07
C PRO A 15 -15.85 6.50 10.85
N VAL A 16 -15.61 6.14 9.59
CA VAL A 16 -14.97 4.85 9.23
C VAL A 16 -13.46 4.92 9.43
N ASP A 17 -12.85 3.82 9.88
CA ASP A 17 -11.39 3.78 10.10
C ASP A 17 -10.58 3.49 8.83
N ILE A 18 -11.05 2.56 7.99
CA ILE A 18 -10.33 2.06 6.83
C ILE A 18 -11.28 1.95 5.64
N ILE A 19 -10.85 2.51 4.50
CA ILE A 19 -11.56 2.40 3.22
C ILE A 19 -10.80 1.41 2.32
N LEU A 20 -11.48 0.35 1.89
CA LEU A 20 -10.93 -0.66 0.98
C LEU A 20 -11.51 -0.52 -0.43
N THR A 21 -10.71 -0.83 -1.44
CA THR A 21 -11.16 -0.83 -2.84
C THR A 21 -11.99 -2.09 -3.15
N PRO A 22 -13.21 -1.95 -3.71
CA PRO A 22 -14.05 -3.11 -4.04
C PRO A 22 -13.57 -3.86 -5.28
N LEU A 23 -12.73 -3.25 -6.13
CA LEU A 23 -12.28 -3.82 -7.41
C LEU A 23 -11.43 -5.09 -7.23
N GLY A 24 -10.75 -5.22 -6.09
CA GLY A 24 -9.92 -6.38 -5.79
C GLY A 24 -10.73 -7.65 -5.56
N VAL A 25 -11.97 -7.52 -5.07
CA VAL A 25 -12.80 -8.66 -4.69
C VAL A 25 -13.20 -9.55 -5.88
N PRO A 26 -13.84 -9.03 -6.93
CA PRO A 26 -14.20 -9.84 -8.09
C PRO A 26 -12.97 -10.35 -8.83
N SER A 27 -11.88 -9.56 -8.87
CA SER A 27 -10.66 -9.96 -9.58
C SER A 27 -9.92 -11.12 -8.90
N ARG A 28 -10.01 -11.25 -7.57
CA ARG A 28 -9.28 -12.28 -6.79
C ARG A 28 -10.18 -13.38 -6.25
N MET A 29 -11.49 -13.27 -6.44
CA MET A 29 -12.51 -14.21 -5.97
C MET A 29 -12.46 -14.46 -4.44
N ASN A 30 -12.07 -13.46 -3.65
CA ASN A 30 -11.97 -13.53 -2.19
C ASN A 30 -13.23 -13.03 -1.48
N LEU A 31 -14.39 -13.62 -1.81
CA LEU A 31 -15.71 -13.30 -1.25
C LEU A 31 -15.78 -13.42 0.28
N GLY A 32 -14.94 -14.26 0.88
CA GLY A 32 -14.88 -14.44 2.33
C GLY A 32 -14.61 -13.14 3.10
N GLN A 33 -13.92 -12.16 2.49
CA GLN A 33 -13.71 -10.84 3.10
C GLN A 33 -15.04 -10.10 3.33
N ILE A 34 -15.99 -10.23 2.41
CA ILE A 34 -17.30 -9.60 2.53
C ILE A 34 -18.13 -10.33 3.59
N LEU A 35 -18.04 -11.67 3.66
CA LEU A 35 -18.74 -12.44 4.68
C LEU A 35 -18.21 -12.14 6.08
N GLU A 36 -16.89 -12.04 6.25
CA GLU A 36 -16.25 -11.64 7.50
C GLU A 36 -16.68 -10.24 7.92
N LEU A 37 -16.70 -9.27 6.99
CA LEU A 37 -17.10 -7.89 7.25
C LEU A 37 -18.53 -7.81 7.84
N HIS A 38 -19.49 -8.52 7.25
CA HIS A 38 -20.88 -8.53 7.73
C HIS A 38 -21.05 -9.28 9.04
N LEU A 39 -20.44 -10.46 9.17
CA LEU A 39 -20.50 -11.25 10.40
C LEU A 39 -19.82 -10.53 11.56
N GLY A 40 -18.69 -9.85 11.30
CA GLY A 40 -17.98 -9.04 12.27
C GLY A 40 -18.81 -7.86 12.76
N LEU A 41 -19.57 -7.21 11.86
CA LEU A 41 -20.48 -6.14 12.25
C LEU A 41 -21.63 -6.65 13.15
N ALA A 42 -22.25 -7.78 12.80
CA ALA A 42 -23.30 -8.38 13.62
C ALA A 42 -22.76 -8.80 14.99
N ALA A 43 -21.56 -9.41 15.01
CA ALA A 43 -20.87 -9.86 16.22
C ALA A 43 -20.50 -8.70 17.15
N GLU A 44 -20.06 -7.57 16.61
CA GLU A 44 -19.77 -6.36 17.39
C GLU A 44 -21.04 -5.78 18.02
N LYS A 45 -22.13 -5.65 17.25
CA LYS A 45 -23.40 -5.09 17.74
C LYS A 45 -24.07 -5.97 18.80
N LEU A 46 -23.95 -7.29 18.68
CA LEU A 46 -24.54 -8.28 19.58
C LEU A 46 -23.56 -8.74 20.68
N GLU A 47 -22.36 -8.16 20.74
CA GLU A 47 -21.32 -8.42 21.75
C GLU A 47 -20.95 -9.92 21.91
N TYR A 48 -20.79 -10.64 20.80
CA TYR A 48 -20.32 -12.02 20.82
C TYR A 48 -19.11 -12.25 19.92
N GLN A 49 -18.38 -13.33 20.17
CA GLN A 49 -17.29 -13.77 19.30
C GLN A 49 -17.78 -14.86 18.35
N ALA A 50 -17.82 -14.55 17.05
CA ALA A 50 -18.12 -15.54 16.02
C ALA A 50 -16.96 -16.53 15.85
N ILE A 51 -17.24 -17.83 15.93
CA ILE A 51 -16.27 -18.90 15.69
C ILE A 51 -16.72 -19.67 14.46
N VAL A 52 -16.00 -19.51 13.35
CA VAL A 52 -16.30 -20.17 12.07
C VAL A 52 -15.19 -21.18 11.73
N PRO A 53 -15.46 -22.49 11.79
CA PRO A 53 -14.49 -23.51 11.36
C PRO A 53 -14.17 -23.41 9.86
N SER A 54 -12.93 -23.71 9.46
CA SER A 54 -12.43 -23.49 8.08
C SER A 54 -13.25 -24.18 6.97
N PHE A 55 -13.91 -25.31 7.27
CA PHE A 55 -14.69 -26.08 6.31
C PHE A 55 -16.19 -26.15 6.65
N ALA A 56 -16.60 -25.45 7.71
CA ALA A 56 -18.01 -25.26 8.08
C ALA A 56 -18.25 -23.75 8.19
N GLY A 57 -18.18 -23.08 7.03
CA GLY A 57 -18.38 -21.65 6.93
C GLY A 57 -19.79 -21.25 7.35
N ALA A 58 -19.93 -20.03 7.88
CA ALA A 58 -21.25 -19.44 8.11
C ALA A 58 -21.97 -19.29 6.76
N ALA A 59 -23.20 -19.80 6.68
CA ALA A 59 -24.01 -19.65 5.48
C ALA A 59 -24.48 -18.20 5.33
N GLU A 60 -24.72 -17.74 4.11
CA GLU A 60 -25.24 -16.38 3.85
C GLU A 60 -26.53 -16.11 4.62
N GLU A 61 -27.43 -17.09 4.67
CA GLU A 61 -28.71 -16.99 5.39
C GLU A 61 -28.51 -16.84 6.91
N GLU A 62 -27.48 -17.48 7.48
CA GLU A 62 -27.14 -17.33 8.90
C GLU A 62 -26.64 -15.92 9.20
N ILE A 63 -25.74 -15.40 8.34
CA ILE A 63 -25.22 -14.03 8.49
C ILE A 63 -26.34 -13.00 8.36
N ARG A 64 -27.26 -13.17 7.40
CA ARG A 64 -28.44 -12.30 7.26
C ARG A 64 -29.34 -12.35 8.50
N ALA A 65 -29.56 -13.54 9.06
CA ALA A 65 -30.33 -13.69 10.29
C ALA A 65 -29.66 -13.00 11.49
N GLU A 66 -28.34 -13.08 11.62
CA GLU A 66 -27.60 -12.37 12.67
C GLU A 66 -27.64 -10.85 12.47
N LEU A 67 -27.55 -10.35 11.23
CA LEU A 67 -27.73 -8.93 10.93
C LEU A 67 -29.12 -8.42 11.31
N GLN A 68 -30.18 -9.17 11.01
CA GLN A 68 -31.54 -8.82 11.43
C GLN A 68 -31.67 -8.80 12.96
N LYS A 69 -31.11 -9.80 13.67
CA LYS A 69 -31.12 -9.83 15.15
C LYS A 69 -30.40 -8.62 15.74
N ALA A 70 -29.34 -8.15 15.08
CA ALA A 70 -28.61 -6.93 15.43
C ALA A 70 -29.37 -5.63 15.10
N GLY A 71 -30.55 -5.71 14.45
CA GLY A 71 -31.32 -4.55 14.01
C GLY A 71 -30.70 -3.82 12.82
N LEU A 72 -29.86 -4.52 12.04
CA LEU A 72 -29.18 -4.00 10.86
C LEU A 72 -29.88 -4.47 9.58
N ASP A 73 -29.63 -3.79 8.47
CA ASP A 73 -30.14 -4.20 7.16
C ASP A 73 -29.57 -5.55 6.73
N GLU A 74 -30.41 -6.40 6.14
CA GLU A 74 -30.04 -7.74 5.67
C GLU A 74 -28.94 -7.72 4.62
N SER A 75 -28.88 -6.65 3.82
CA SER A 75 -27.85 -6.49 2.79
C SER A 75 -26.48 -6.15 3.38
N GLY A 76 -26.43 -5.76 4.66
CA GLY A 76 -25.22 -5.31 5.34
C GLY A 76 -24.65 -3.98 4.81
N LYS A 77 -25.44 -3.27 4.01
CA LYS A 77 -25.09 -1.95 3.47
C LYS A 77 -25.76 -0.85 4.27
N ARG A 78 -25.10 0.30 4.36
CA ARG A 78 -25.59 1.51 5.00
C ARG A 78 -25.33 2.72 4.13
N ILE A 79 -26.11 3.78 4.33
CA ILE A 79 -25.84 5.08 3.71
C ILE A 79 -24.70 5.71 4.51
N LEU A 80 -23.66 6.12 3.79
CA LEU A 80 -22.58 6.92 4.36
C LEU A 80 -22.70 8.35 3.83
N PHE A 81 -22.17 9.28 4.61
CA PHE A 81 -22.05 10.69 4.25
C PHE A 81 -20.59 11.05 4.02
N ASP A 82 -20.34 11.92 3.06
CA ASP A 82 -19.00 12.44 2.81
C ASP A 82 -18.60 13.43 3.91
N GLY A 83 -17.49 13.17 4.61
CA GLY A 83 -16.97 14.03 5.69
C GLY A 83 -16.69 15.47 5.25
N ARG A 84 -16.38 15.69 3.97
CA ARG A 84 -16.03 17.01 3.45
C ARG A 84 -17.22 17.87 3.04
N THR A 85 -18.25 17.24 2.49
CA THR A 85 -19.42 17.94 1.93
C THR A 85 -20.66 17.79 2.79
N GLY A 86 -20.74 16.72 3.59
CA GLY A 86 -21.91 16.32 4.35
C GLY A 86 -23.01 15.67 3.50
N GLU A 87 -22.80 15.49 2.20
CA GLU A 87 -23.78 14.89 1.30
C GLU A 87 -23.75 13.35 1.39
N PRO A 88 -24.90 12.67 1.28
CA PRO A 88 -24.94 11.21 1.24
C PRO A 88 -24.38 10.68 -0.08
N PHE A 89 -23.69 9.53 -0.02
CA PHE A 89 -23.27 8.85 -1.25
C PHE A 89 -24.48 8.35 -2.06
N ALA A 90 -24.32 8.32 -3.38
CA ALA A 90 -25.39 7.92 -4.30
C ALA A 90 -25.82 6.45 -4.18
N GLN A 91 -24.94 5.59 -3.64
CA GLN A 91 -25.21 4.16 -3.44
C GLN A 91 -24.89 3.75 -2.00
N PRO A 92 -25.66 2.82 -1.42
CA PRO A 92 -25.37 2.30 -0.10
C PRO A 92 -24.07 1.48 -0.14
N VAL A 93 -23.24 1.67 0.88
CA VAL A 93 -21.89 1.10 0.98
C VAL A 93 -21.91 -0.05 1.99
N ALA A 94 -21.20 -1.13 1.68
CA ALA A 94 -21.00 -2.22 2.64
C ALA A 94 -20.03 -1.76 3.72
N VAL A 95 -20.48 -1.72 4.97
CA VAL A 95 -19.71 -1.29 6.13
C VAL A 95 -19.75 -2.41 7.15
N GLY A 96 -18.63 -2.68 7.80
CA GLY A 96 -18.56 -3.65 8.88
C GLY A 96 -17.15 -3.83 9.40
N THR A 97 -16.97 -4.87 10.19
CA THR A 97 -15.80 -5.01 11.06
C THR A 97 -14.95 -6.18 10.58
N MET A 98 -13.70 -5.88 10.23
CA MET A 98 -12.77 -6.86 9.63
C MET A 98 -11.50 -6.92 10.46
N TYR A 99 -10.92 -8.11 10.60
CA TYR A 99 -9.67 -8.27 11.31
C TYR A 99 -8.46 -7.92 10.42
N MET A 100 -7.75 -6.86 10.79
CA MET A 100 -6.59 -6.36 10.03
C MET A 100 -5.28 -6.63 10.75
N LEU A 101 -4.29 -7.14 10.01
CA LEU A 101 -2.94 -7.43 10.51
C LEU A 101 -1.92 -6.41 10.01
N LYS A 102 -0.96 -6.07 10.88
CA LYS A 102 0.23 -5.30 10.50
C LYS A 102 1.38 -6.26 10.17
N LEU A 103 1.88 -6.20 8.94
CA LEU A 103 3.04 -6.98 8.51
C LEU A 103 4.37 -6.30 8.92
N HIS A 104 5.44 -7.09 9.01
CA HIS A 104 6.77 -6.63 9.43
C HIS A 104 7.49 -5.73 8.40
N HIS A 105 6.95 -5.58 7.19
CA HIS A 105 7.61 -4.82 6.11
C HIS A 105 7.45 -3.30 6.29
N MET A 106 8.20 -2.72 7.22
CA MET A 106 8.18 -1.29 7.50
C MET A 106 8.87 -0.48 6.41
N VAL A 107 8.38 0.76 6.20
CA VAL A 107 8.95 1.69 5.21
C VAL A 107 10.34 2.15 5.61
N GLU A 108 10.57 2.37 6.91
CA GLU A 108 11.86 2.78 7.47
C GLU A 108 13.01 1.83 7.11
N ASP A 109 12.71 0.51 7.07
CA ASP A 109 13.68 -0.50 6.67
C ASP A 109 14.03 -0.42 5.19
N LYS A 110 13.11 0.09 4.35
CA LYS A 110 13.25 0.13 2.89
C LYS A 110 13.86 1.44 2.38
N ILE A 111 13.67 2.56 3.07
CA ILE A 111 14.23 3.84 2.65
C ILE A 111 15.76 3.78 2.77
N HIS A 112 16.44 4.06 1.65
CA HIS A 112 17.89 4.18 1.56
C HIS A 112 18.24 5.09 0.39
N MET A 113 19.15 6.04 0.63
CA MET A 113 19.68 6.94 -0.39
C MET A 113 21.19 7.11 -0.22
N ARG A 114 21.87 7.41 -1.32
CA ARG A 114 23.32 7.60 -1.35
C ARG A 114 23.65 8.69 -2.35
N SER A 115 24.61 9.54 -1.98
CA SER A 115 25.33 10.40 -2.92
C SER A 115 26.69 9.78 -3.26
N ILE A 116 27.66 9.87 -2.34
CA ILE A 116 28.98 9.24 -2.44
C ILE A 116 29.14 8.20 -1.32
N GLY A 117 29.99 7.19 -1.52
CA GLY A 117 30.23 6.14 -0.52
C GLY A 117 31.37 5.22 -0.91
N PRO A 118 31.48 4.02 -0.31
CA PRO A 118 32.58 3.09 -0.60
C PRO A 118 32.44 2.44 -1.98
N TYR A 119 33.60 2.07 -2.54
CA TYR A 119 33.75 1.44 -3.85
C TYR A 119 34.53 0.13 -3.72
N SER A 120 34.28 -0.79 -4.65
CA SER A 120 35.03 -2.04 -4.79
C SER A 120 36.47 -1.77 -5.20
N LEU A 121 37.44 -2.46 -4.57
CA LEU A 121 38.86 -2.32 -4.94
C LEU A 121 39.16 -2.88 -6.33
N THR A 122 38.43 -3.91 -6.76
CA THR A 122 38.68 -4.60 -8.03
C THR A 122 38.09 -3.85 -9.21
N THR A 123 36.80 -3.49 -9.13
CA THR A 123 36.07 -2.91 -10.27
C THR A 123 35.86 -1.41 -10.15
N GLN A 124 36.17 -0.81 -8.99
CA GLN A 124 35.94 0.61 -8.72
C GLN A 124 34.48 1.05 -8.80
N GLN A 125 33.55 0.09 -8.79
CA GLN A 125 32.10 0.33 -8.75
C GLN A 125 31.60 0.51 -7.32
N PRO A 126 30.51 1.26 -7.09
CA PRO A 126 29.86 1.36 -5.79
C PRO A 126 29.52 -0.01 -5.19
N LEU A 127 29.71 -0.19 -3.88
CA LEU A 127 29.25 -1.38 -3.17
C LEU A 127 27.71 -1.51 -3.21
N GLY A 128 27.18 -2.71 -2.99
CA GLY A 128 25.75 -2.99 -2.97
C GLY A 128 25.17 -3.05 -1.56
N GLY A 129 23.87 -2.77 -1.45
CA GLY A 129 23.08 -2.99 -0.23
C GLY A 129 23.12 -1.85 0.79
N LYS A 130 21.99 -1.69 1.51
CA LYS A 130 21.80 -0.62 2.53
C LYS A 130 22.88 -0.63 3.60
N ALA A 131 23.26 -1.82 4.09
CA ALA A 131 24.23 -1.99 5.18
C ALA A 131 25.62 -1.42 4.87
N GLN A 132 26.00 -1.34 3.59
CA GLN A 132 27.31 -0.85 3.15
C GLN A 132 27.25 0.57 2.58
N THR A 133 26.14 1.28 2.82
CA THR A 133 25.83 2.54 2.11
C THR A 133 25.95 2.32 0.61
N GLY A 134 25.41 1.21 0.12
CA GLY A 134 25.56 0.78 -1.26
C GLY A 134 24.72 1.58 -2.26
N GLY A 135 25.13 1.57 -3.52
CA GLY A 135 24.35 2.12 -4.63
C GLY A 135 23.25 1.16 -5.09
N GLN A 136 22.26 1.69 -5.81
CA GLN A 136 21.29 0.86 -6.53
C GLN A 136 21.92 0.37 -7.83
N ARG A 137 21.62 -0.88 -8.20
CA ARG A 137 22.08 -1.45 -9.45
C ARG A 137 21.22 -0.92 -10.59
N VAL A 138 21.85 -0.26 -11.56
CA VAL A 138 21.26 -0.05 -12.89
C VAL A 138 21.56 -1.30 -13.71
N GLY A 139 20.54 -2.09 -14.00
CA GLY A 139 20.66 -3.34 -14.72
C GLY A 139 20.63 -3.18 -16.23
N GLU A 140 20.70 -4.32 -16.92
CA GLU A 140 20.72 -4.38 -18.38
C GLU A 140 19.40 -3.91 -18.99
N MET A 141 18.27 -4.25 -18.36
CA MET A 141 16.95 -3.82 -18.84
C MET A 141 16.76 -2.31 -18.73
N GLU A 142 17.28 -1.68 -17.69
CA GLU A 142 17.27 -0.22 -17.55
C GLU A 142 18.12 0.45 -18.63
N VAL A 143 19.30 -0.12 -18.94
CA VAL A 143 20.16 0.35 -20.04
C VAL A 143 19.42 0.27 -21.38
N TRP A 144 18.71 -0.83 -21.66
CA TRP A 144 17.90 -0.94 -22.87
C TRP A 144 16.78 0.09 -22.93
N ALA A 145 16.16 0.43 -21.79
CA ALA A 145 15.18 1.51 -21.75
C ALA A 145 15.81 2.85 -22.15
N PHE A 146 16.98 3.21 -21.61
CA PHE A 146 17.69 4.43 -22.01
C PHE A 146 18.04 4.46 -23.50
N LEU A 147 18.50 3.33 -24.05
CA LEU A 147 18.79 3.20 -25.48
C LEU A 147 17.53 3.36 -26.34
N GLY A 148 16.41 2.74 -25.93
CA GLY A 148 15.13 2.84 -26.63
C GLY A 148 14.58 4.27 -26.67
N TYR A 149 14.81 5.05 -25.62
CA TYR A 149 14.48 6.49 -25.59
C TYR A 149 15.50 7.38 -26.31
N GLY A 150 16.64 6.84 -26.78
CA GLY A 150 17.71 7.63 -27.40
C GLY A 150 18.44 8.56 -26.43
N ALA A 151 18.39 8.28 -25.12
CA ALA A 151 18.95 9.12 -24.06
C ALA A 151 20.47 8.89 -23.87
N ALA A 152 21.24 9.11 -24.94
CA ALA A 152 22.66 8.78 -25.00
C ALA A 152 23.52 9.51 -23.94
N HIS A 153 23.23 10.79 -23.67
CA HIS A 153 24.00 11.56 -22.68
C HIS A 153 23.76 11.07 -21.24
N SER A 154 22.50 10.82 -20.87
CA SER A 154 22.14 10.29 -19.55
C SER A 154 22.69 8.88 -19.34
N LEU A 155 22.63 8.04 -20.37
CA LEU A 155 23.18 6.70 -20.30
C LEU A 155 24.70 6.72 -20.12
N ARG A 156 25.40 7.56 -20.88
CA ARG A 156 26.86 7.73 -20.75
C ARG A 156 27.23 8.16 -19.34
N GLU A 157 26.53 9.13 -18.78
CA GLU A 157 26.75 9.62 -17.42
C GLU A 157 26.61 8.50 -16.36
N ILE A 158 25.52 7.73 -16.43
CA ILE A 158 25.25 6.63 -15.48
C ILE A 158 26.33 5.55 -15.57
N LEU A 159 26.76 5.20 -16.78
CA LEU A 159 27.72 4.11 -17.01
C LEU A 159 29.18 4.49 -16.76
N THR A 160 29.52 5.78 -16.70
CA THR A 160 30.92 6.24 -16.60
C THR A 160 31.18 6.94 -15.27
N TYR A 161 31.13 8.28 -15.24
CA TYR A 161 31.54 9.10 -14.10
C TYR A 161 30.60 9.05 -12.90
N LYS A 162 29.45 8.36 -12.98
CA LYS A 162 28.65 7.97 -11.81
C LYS A 162 28.97 6.59 -11.24
N SER A 163 29.84 5.82 -11.90
CA SER A 163 30.17 4.44 -11.52
C SER A 163 31.68 4.26 -11.33
N ASP A 164 32.41 3.85 -12.35
CA ASP A 164 33.76 3.29 -12.29
C ASP A 164 34.86 4.22 -12.85
N ASP A 165 34.50 5.34 -13.49
CA ASP A 165 35.48 6.36 -13.88
C ASP A 165 35.93 7.19 -12.66
N ILE A 166 37.08 6.83 -12.11
CA ILE A 166 37.69 7.44 -10.91
C ILE A 166 38.02 8.92 -11.12
N LEU A 167 38.51 9.28 -12.31
CA LEU A 167 38.91 10.66 -12.61
C LEU A 167 37.66 11.49 -12.93
N GLY A 168 36.78 10.95 -13.78
CA GLY A 168 35.54 11.59 -14.18
C GLY A 168 34.63 11.89 -12.99
N ARG A 169 34.50 10.98 -12.02
CA ARG A 169 33.64 11.22 -10.84
C ARG A 169 34.15 12.37 -9.97
N SER A 170 35.47 12.47 -9.80
CA SER A 170 36.09 13.50 -8.96
C SER A 170 35.96 14.86 -9.64
N ALA A 171 36.27 14.92 -10.95
CA ALA A 171 36.08 16.13 -11.74
C ALA A 171 34.62 16.58 -11.81
N ALA A 172 33.67 15.64 -11.95
CA ALA A 172 32.24 15.94 -11.96
C ALA A 172 31.77 16.49 -10.61
N PHE A 173 32.23 15.92 -9.50
CA PHE A 173 31.93 16.43 -8.17
C PHE A 173 32.47 17.84 -7.96
N ASP A 174 33.75 18.07 -8.29
CA ASP A 174 34.39 19.38 -8.15
C ASP A 174 33.71 20.45 -9.01
N ALA A 175 33.32 20.09 -10.24
CA ALA A 175 32.57 20.98 -11.13
C ALA A 175 31.18 21.33 -10.54
N ILE A 176 30.44 20.36 -10.02
CA ILE A 176 29.12 20.61 -9.40
C ILE A 176 29.24 21.52 -8.16
N VAL A 177 30.30 21.35 -7.36
CA VAL A 177 30.54 22.17 -6.16
C VAL A 177 30.99 23.58 -6.52
N SER A 178 31.75 23.73 -7.60
CA SER A 178 32.31 25.02 -8.03
C SER A 178 31.33 25.90 -8.82
N GLY A 179 30.31 25.30 -9.43
CA GLY A 179 29.35 25.96 -10.33
C GLY A 179 29.87 26.14 -11.75
#